data_AF-A0A9P1BUF2-F1
#
_entry.id   AF-A0A9P1BUF2-F1
#
_cell.length_a   1.000
_cell.length_b   1.000
_cell.length_c   1.000
_cell.angle_alpha   90.00
_cell.angle_beta   90.00
_cell.angle_gamma   90.00
#
_symmetry.space_group_name_H-M   'P 1'
#
loop_
_entity.id
_entity.type
_entity.pdbx_description
1 polymer ?
#
loop_
_entity_poly.entity_id
_entity_poly.type
_entity_poly.pdbx_seq_one_letter_code
_entity_poly.pdbx_strand_id
1 'polypeptide(L)'
;MPPHGCEAVENALRLYLEDLSWHPTDETLGLKRLYAQISVCLKEVLKCTLGNSDCKKRVWAFNLVEGMSRSHPEAACLVAKSGLFGEALERNLQLQDPCQQETVFCAVSLALAVASQVPESSVFQDCMSTFVAIASDTWCHQPFRALQILATHVLIHLCHSRVSRQWVRDMLTLDKVQRLLETARRGDCDGQCVPEHTFAASLLLANLCELRIAVVGTDAENSGTFGYLADDLWHEDDFFVAMAACIAASARKEPWPPSSSTRWMPWKLAQTAERLARFGYAAELRGSVVPLATLLAQSCSGKVAVQPERTGRLSIEAIRSITSAAGNVDQMRGDVRAALGTSFEKCLQDLREEQPAADDLISIFCAGQDPQPYLHVDLT
;
A
#
# COMPACT_ATOMS: atom_id res chain seq x y z
N MET A 1 22.29 5.84 -17.85
CA MET A 1 22.68 7.13 -18.46
C MET A 1 21.55 7.59 -19.37
N PRO A 2 21.16 8.87 -19.34
CA PRO A 2 20.15 9.42 -20.22
C PRO A 2 20.56 9.27 -21.69
N PRO A 3 19.62 8.99 -22.61
CA PRO A 3 19.89 9.06 -24.04
C PRO A 3 20.31 10.48 -24.45
N HIS A 4 21.14 10.62 -25.48
CA HIS A 4 21.56 11.94 -25.98
C HIS A 4 20.35 12.86 -26.24
N GLY A 5 20.41 14.07 -25.68
CA GLY A 5 19.35 15.09 -25.78
C GLY A 5 18.29 15.05 -24.67
N CYS A 6 18.30 14.07 -23.77
CA CYS A 6 17.34 13.95 -22.67
C CYS A 6 17.84 14.52 -21.32
N GLU A 7 19.14 14.80 -21.19
CA GLU A 7 19.79 15.29 -19.97
C GLU A 7 19.21 16.63 -19.47
N ALA A 8 18.93 17.56 -20.39
CA ALA A 8 18.40 18.87 -20.03
C ALA A 8 17.02 18.77 -19.36
N VAL A 9 16.16 17.87 -19.85
CA VAL A 9 14.81 17.67 -19.31
C VAL A 9 14.88 16.96 -17.94
N GLU A 10 15.77 15.97 -17.80
CA GLU A 10 16.01 15.29 -16.52
C GLU A 10 16.50 16.26 -15.43
N ASN A 11 17.50 17.08 -15.75
CA ASN A 11 18.06 18.05 -14.82
C ASN A 11 17.06 19.14 -14.46
N ALA A 12 16.30 19.67 -15.44
CA ALA A 12 15.25 20.64 -15.18
C ALA A 12 14.16 20.05 -14.26
N LEU A 13 13.73 18.81 -14.52
CA LEU A 13 12.72 18.14 -13.70
C LEU A 13 13.19 17.93 -12.26
N ARG A 14 14.46 17.53 -12.06
CA ARG A 14 15.05 17.41 -10.71
C ARG A 14 15.02 18.74 -9.97
N LEU A 15 15.51 19.80 -10.60
CA LEU A 15 15.54 21.15 -10.01
C LEU A 15 14.14 21.62 -9.62
N TYR A 16 13.15 21.45 -10.50
CA TYR A 16 11.78 21.87 -10.20
C TYR A 16 11.13 21.08 -9.06
N LEU A 17 11.45 19.79 -8.91
CA LEU A 17 10.95 18.97 -7.80
C LEU A 17 11.66 19.26 -6.49
N GLU A 18 12.96 19.59 -6.55
CA GLU A 18 13.70 20.11 -5.39
C GLU A 18 13.07 21.44 -4.94
N ASP A 19 12.84 22.39 -5.84
CA ASP A 19 12.18 23.67 -5.53
C ASP A 19 10.79 23.45 -4.91
N LEU A 20 10.03 22.46 -5.40
CA LEU A 20 8.71 22.13 -4.88
C LEU A 20 8.75 21.73 -3.40
N SER A 21 9.80 21.03 -2.96
CA SER A 21 9.96 20.60 -1.57
C SER A 21 10.15 21.75 -0.58
N TRP A 22 10.54 22.93 -1.06
CA TRP A 22 10.75 24.14 -0.26
C TRP A 22 9.54 25.06 -0.22
N HIS A 23 8.50 24.80 -1.03
CA HIS A 23 7.33 25.67 -1.10
C HIS A 23 6.29 25.30 -0.03
N PRO A 24 5.72 26.30 0.69
CA PRO A 24 4.59 26.07 1.57
C PRO A 24 3.37 25.60 0.76
N THR A 25 2.48 24.85 1.40
CA THR A 25 1.27 24.25 0.79
C THR A 25 0.22 25.25 0.29
N ASP A 26 0.42 26.54 0.53
CA ASP A 26 -0.50 27.59 0.08
C ASP A 26 -0.42 27.81 -1.43
N GLU A 27 -1.59 27.91 -2.07
CA GLU A 27 -1.70 28.13 -3.52
C GLU A 27 -1.22 29.53 -3.93
N THR A 28 0.09 29.67 -4.13
CA THR A 28 0.69 30.88 -4.70
C THR A 28 0.77 30.81 -6.23
N LEU A 29 0.84 31.96 -6.88
CA LEU A 29 1.08 32.04 -8.33
C LEU A 29 2.41 31.37 -8.72
N GLY A 30 3.43 31.47 -7.85
CA GLY A 30 4.73 30.81 -8.04
C GLY A 30 4.60 29.29 -8.06
N LEU A 31 3.89 28.72 -7.09
CA LEU A 31 3.63 27.28 -7.01
C LEU A 31 2.85 26.77 -8.25
N LYS A 32 1.85 27.53 -8.71
CA LYS A 32 1.11 27.20 -9.95
C LYS A 32 2.02 27.17 -11.19
N ARG A 33 2.97 28.10 -11.30
CA ARG A 33 3.96 28.11 -12.39
C ARG A 33 4.90 26.91 -12.31
N LEU A 34 5.36 26.57 -11.10
CA LEU A 34 6.23 25.43 -10.88
C LEU A 34 5.55 24.11 -11.27
N TYR A 35 4.29 23.91 -10.85
CA TYR A 35 3.51 22.75 -11.30
C TYR A 35 3.36 22.67 -12.82
N ALA A 36 3.15 23.80 -13.50
CA ALA A 36 3.09 23.84 -14.95
C ALA A 36 4.42 23.42 -15.60
N GLN A 37 5.55 23.88 -15.06
CA GLN A 37 6.89 23.50 -15.55
C GLN A 37 7.16 22.01 -15.36
N ILE A 38 6.88 21.48 -14.16
CA ILE A 38 7.00 20.03 -13.87
C ILE A 38 6.11 19.24 -14.83
N SER A 39 4.87 19.68 -15.04
CA SER A 39 3.92 19.02 -15.95
C SER A 39 4.45 18.97 -17.39
N VAL A 40 5.03 20.06 -17.89
CA VAL A 40 5.64 20.10 -19.24
C VAL A 40 6.80 19.12 -19.33
N CYS A 41 7.74 19.13 -18.38
CA CYS A 41 8.87 18.21 -18.37
C CYS A 41 8.41 16.73 -18.31
N LEU A 42 7.47 16.40 -17.42
CA LEU A 42 6.91 15.05 -17.30
C LEU A 42 6.25 14.60 -18.60
N LYS A 43 5.51 15.47 -19.28
CA LYS A 43 4.89 15.14 -20.57
C LYS A 43 5.93 14.86 -21.65
N GLU A 44 7.01 15.63 -21.71
CA GLU A 44 8.09 15.38 -22.68
C GLU A 44 8.80 14.05 -22.42
N VAL A 45 9.02 13.69 -21.15
CA VAL A 45 9.58 12.37 -20.80
C VAL A 45 8.58 11.26 -21.13
N LEU A 46 7.29 11.41 -20.79
CA LEU A 46 6.26 10.40 -21.10
C LEU A 46 6.09 10.17 -22.60
N LYS A 47 6.20 11.20 -23.46
CA LYS A 47 6.20 11.02 -24.92
C LYS A 47 7.29 10.07 -25.41
N CYS A 48 8.42 9.98 -24.70
CA CYS A 48 9.49 9.04 -25.02
C CYS A 48 9.07 7.57 -24.84
N THR A 49 7.99 7.29 -24.10
CA THR A 49 7.40 5.95 -23.92
C THR A 49 6.41 5.56 -25.03
N LEU A 50 5.92 6.54 -25.81
CA LEU A 50 4.88 6.38 -26.83
C LEU A 50 5.43 6.24 -28.25
N GLY A 51 6.58 6.82 -28.55
CA GLY A 51 7.13 6.82 -29.92
C GLY A 51 7.63 5.45 -30.40
N ASN A 52 8.07 5.39 -31.67
CA ASN A 52 8.96 4.32 -32.17
C ASN A 52 10.38 4.45 -31.58
N SER A 53 10.49 4.92 -30.35
CA SER A 53 11.73 5.12 -29.64
C SER A 53 12.40 3.78 -29.35
N ASP A 54 13.74 3.80 -29.40
CA ASP A 54 14.58 2.69 -28.93
C ASP A 54 14.10 2.23 -27.53
N CYS A 55 14.07 0.92 -27.32
CA CYS A 55 13.74 0.28 -26.05
C CYS A 55 14.48 0.92 -24.88
N LYS A 56 15.78 1.25 -25.07
CA LYS A 56 16.59 1.93 -24.05
C LYS A 56 16.03 3.28 -23.63
N LYS A 57 15.49 4.05 -24.58
CA LYS A 57 14.89 5.36 -24.31
C LYS A 57 13.55 5.22 -23.58
N ARG A 58 12.76 4.19 -23.89
CA ARG A 58 11.51 3.88 -23.18
C ARG A 58 11.79 3.47 -21.73
N VAL A 59 12.72 2.54 -21.52
CA VAL A 59 13.14 2.09 -20.18
C VAL A 59 13.67 3.25 -19.34
N TRP A 60 14.55 4.09 -19.90
CA TRP A 60 15.02 5.30 -19.20
C TRP A 60 13.87 6.23 -18.81
N ALA A 61 12.94 6.50 -19.72
CA ALA A 61 11.82 7.40 -19.47
C ALA A 61 10.91 6.86 -18.35
N PHE A 62 10.57 5.57 -18.38
CA PHE A 62 9.78 4.95 -17.33
C PHE A 62 10.49 5.00 -15.98
N ASN A 63 11.76 4.61 -15.90
CA ASN A 63 12.51 4.63 -14.63
C ASN A 63 12.65 6.04 -14.06
N LEU A 64 12.85 7.05 -14.93
CA LEU A 64 12.91 8.45 -14.49
C LEU A 64 11.58 8.89 -13.88
N VAL A 65 10.45 8.68 -14.59
CA VAL A 65 9.13 9.10 -14.09
C VAL A 65 8.71 8.29 -12.86
N GLU A 66 9.07 7.01 -12.80
CA GLU A 66 8.81 6.12 -11.67
C GLU A 66 9.53 6.60 -10.41
N GLY A 67 10.84 6.87 -10.49
CA GLY A 67 11.62 7.40 -9.37
C GLY A 67 11.07 8.74 -8.83
N MET A 68 10.64 9.63 -9.73
CA MET A 68 10.02 10.90 -9.35
C MET A 68 8.66 10.71 -8.70
N SER A 69 7.82 9.83 -9.25
CA SER A 69 6.47 9.55 -8.73
C SER A 69 6.51 8.87 -7.36
N ARG A 70 7.56 8.08 -7.06
CA ARG A 70 7.77 7.49 -5.73
C ARG A 70 8.19 8.53 -4.69
N SER A 71 9.02 9.49 -5.11
CA SER A 71 9.62 10.48 -4.20
C SER A 71 8.72 11.69 -3.95
N HIS A 72 7.87 12.03 -4.92
CA HIS A 72 7.02 13.24 -4.89
C HIS A 72 5.56 12.88 -5.26
N PRO A 73 4.61 12.86 -4.30
CA PRO A 73 3.20 12.59 -4.56
C PRO A 73 2.57 13.52 -5.61
N GLU A 74 3.03 14.77 -5.68
CA GLU A 74 2.58 15.76 -6.65
C GLU A 74 2.98 15.38 -8.06
N ALA A 75 4.19 14.83 -8.25
CA ALA A 75 4.63 14.33 -9.54
C ALA A 75 3.75 13.17 -9.99
N ALA A 76 3.43 12.22 -9.10
CA ALA A 76 2.50 11.13 -9.41
C ALA A 76 1.11 11.64 -9.82
N CYS A 77 0.61 12.69 -9.15
CA CYS A 77 -0.65 13.35 -9.50
C CYS A 77 -0.60 14.02 -10.88
N LEU A 78 0.49 14.70 -11.22
CA LEU A 78 0.69 15.30 -12.54
C LEU A 78 0.83 14.24 -13.64
N VAL A 79 1.50 13.11 -13.37
CA VAL A 79 1.58 11.96 -14.29
C VAL A 79 0.19 11.41 -14.54
N ALA A 80 -0.60 11.15 -13.49
CA ALA A 80 -1.97 10.65 -13.60
C ALA A 80 -2.87 11.58 -14.42
N LYS A 81 -2.73 12.91 -14.26
CA LYS A 81 -3.50 13.94 -14.98
C LYS A 81 -2.93 14.32 -16.35
N SER A 82 -1.80 13.74 -16.76
CA SER A 82 -1.08 14.17 -17.96
C SER A 82 -1.84 13.90 -19.27
N GLY A 83 -2.76 12.93 -19.26
CA GLY A 83 -3.40 12.37 -20.45
C GLY A 83 -2.52 11.38 -21.23
N LEU A 84 -1.22 11.31 -20.93
CA LEU A 84 -0.25 10.44 -21.63
C LEU A 84 0.01 9.13 -20.89
N PHE A 85 -0.20 9.11 -19.57
CA PHE A 85 0.12 7.94 -18.75
C PHE A 85 -0.73 6.71 -19.12
N GLY A 86 -2.03 6.88 -19.37
CA GLY A 86 -2.89 5.78 -19.80
C GLY A 86 -2.50 5.22 -21.16
N GLU A 87 -2.26 6.10 -22.14
CA GLU A 87 -1.77 5.71 -23.46
C GLU A 87 -0.41 4.98 -23.37
N ALA A 88 0.48 5.44 -22.49
CA ALA A 88 1.78 4.83 -22.27
C ALA A 88 1.66 3.43 -21.68
N LEU A 89 0.76 3.23 -20.70
CA LEU A 89 0.48 1.91 -20.15
C LEU A 89 -0.12 1.00 -21.21
N GLU A 90 -1.21 1.40 -21.85
CA GLU A 90 -1.94 0.57 -22.81
C GLU A 90 -1.01 0.10 -23.93
N ARG A 91 -0.25 1.02 -24.54
CA ARG A 91 0.67 0.71 -25.62
C ARG A 91 1.78 -0.24 -25.22
N ASN A 92 2.37 -0.05 -24.03
CA ASN A 92 3.50 -0.87 -23.59
C ASN A 92 3.05 -2.22 -23.01
N LEU A 93 1.84 -2.31 -22.46
CA LEU A 93 1.22 -3.57 -22.02
C LEU A 93 0.74 -4.45 -23.19
N GLN A 94 0.69 -3.92 -24.42
CA GLN A 94 0.39 -4.70 -25.63
C GLN A 94 1.64 -5.30 -26.30
N LEU A 95 2.84 -5.01 -25.79
CA LEU A 95 4.08 -5.52 -26.37
C LEU A 95 4.19 -7.03 -26.18
N GLN A 96 4.27 -7.75 -27.29
CA GLN A 96 4.23 -9.22 -27.33
C GLN A 96 5.62 -9.87 -27.34
N ASP A 97 6.65 -9.10 -27.67
CA ASP A 97 8.02 -9.60 -27.82
C ASP A 97 8.65 -9.86 -26.43
N PRO A 98 9.11 -11.09 -26.13
CA PRO A 98 9.82 -11.39 -24.89
C PRO A 98 11.01 -10.45 -24.63
N CYS A 99 11.69 -9.98 -25.69
CA CYS A 99 12.78 -9.01 -25.57
C CYS A 99 12.33 -7.64 -25.04
N GLN A 100 11.02 -7.36 -25.05
CA GLN A 100 10.41 -6.12 -24.58
C GLN A 100 9.74 -6.25 -23.21
N GLN A 101 9.84 -7.40 -22.55
CA GLN A 101 9.33 -7.62 -21.19
C GLN A 101 9.94 -6.65 -20.17
N GLU A 102 11.18 -6.19 -20.38
CA GLU A 102 11.78 -5.13 -19.56
C GLU A 102 10.96 -3.83 -19.63
N THR A 103 10.47 -3.45 -20.82
CA THR A 103 9.63 -2.26 -20.98
C THR A 103 8.27 -2.43 -20.30
N VAL A 104 7.67 -3.61 -20.42
CA VAL A 104 6.43 -3.97 -19.70
C VAL A 104 6.64 -3.85 -18.19
N PHE A 105 7.75 -4.39 -17.68
CA PHE A 105 8.11 -4.31 -16.27
C PHE A 105 8.26 -2.86 -15.79
N CYS A 106 8.99 -2.03 -16.53
CA CYS A 106 9.12 -0.61 -16.22
C CYS A 106 7.78 0.14 -16.27
N ALA A 107 6.89 -0.20 -17.21
CA ALA A 107 5.56 0.39 -17.29
C ALA A 107 4.70 0.02 -16.06
N VAL A 108 4.69 -1.25 -15.64
CA VAL A 108 3.99 -1.70 -14.43
C VAL A 108 4.64 -1.12 -13.17
N SER A 109 5.96 -0.92 -13.15
CA SER A 109 6.66 -0.26 -12.04
C SER A 109 6.26 1.20 -11.88
N LEU A 110 6.13 1.93 -12.99
CA LEU A 110 5.55 3.27 -12.98
C LEU A 110 4.09 3.24 -12.51
N ALA A 111 3.30 2.28 -12.98
CA ALA A 111 1.92 2.10 -12.51
C ALA A 111 1.83 1.89 -11.00
N LEU A 112 2.74 1.10 -10.43
CA LEU A 112 2.84 0.91 -8.99
C LEU A 112 3.15 2.22 -8.27
N ALA A 113 4.13 2.99 -8.76
CA ALA A 113 4.49 4.27 -8.18
C ALA A 113 3.29 5.25 -8.17
N VAL A 114 2.58 5.36 -9.29
CA VAL A 114 1.39 6.22 -9.41
C VAL A 114 0.23 5.71 -8.55
N ALA A 115 -0.09 4.41 -8.59
CA ALA A 115 -1.15 3.81 -7.79
C ALA A 115 -0.88 3.94 -6.29
N SER A 116 0.40 3.98 -5.90
CA SER A 116 0.78 4.15 -4.50
C SER A 116 0.34 5.50 -3.92
N GLN A 117 0.27 6.53 -4.76
CA GLN A 117 -0.03 7.92 -4.39
C GLN A 117 -1.46 8.34 -4.77
N VAL A 118 -1.92 7.96 -5.97
CA VAL A 118 -3.21 8.39 -6.55
C VAL A 118 -4.02 7.18 -7.05
N PRO A 119 -4.43 6.27 -6.16
CA PRO A 119 -5.10 5.03 -6.54
C PRO A 119 -6.43 5.23 -7.26
N GLU A 120 -7.12 6.35 -7.06
CA GLU A 120 -8.40 6.72 -7.67
C GLU A 120 -8.33 7.23 -9.12
N SER A 121 -7.14 7.30 -9.71
CA SER A 121 -6.99 7.75 -11.10
C SER A 121 -7.79 6.87 -12.06
N SER A 122 -8.60 7.48 -12.92
CA SER A 122 -9.41 6.76 -13.92
C SER A 122 -8.57 5.99 -14.94
N VAL A 123 -7.28 6.35 -15.11
CA VAL A 123 -6.34 5.61 -15.97
C VAL A 123 -6.25 4.13 -15.57
N PHE A 124 -6.39 3.81 -14.28
CA PHE A 124 -6.33 2.43 -13.82
C PHE A 124 -7.58 1.63 -14.18
N GLN A 125 -8.71 2.27 -14.44
CA GLN A 125 -9.95 1.58 -14.83
C GLN A 125 -9.76 0.83 -16.15
N ASP A 126 -9.14 1.48 -17.15
CA ASP A 126 -8.96 0.92 -18.48
C ASP A 126 -7.91 -0.21 -18.51
N CYS A 127 -6.90 -0.12 -17.64
CA CYS A 127 -5.81 -1.10 -17.55
C CYS A 127 -6.06 -2.21 -16.50
N MET A 128 -7.16 -2.14 -15.74
CA MET A 128 -7.42 -3.03 -14.60
C MET A 128 -7.42 -4.50 -15.00
N SER A 129 -8.10 -4.83 -16.11
CA SER A 129 -8.21 -6.19 -16.63
C SER A 129 -6.83 -6.79 -16.92
N THR A 130 -5.90 -5.99 -17.44
CA THR A 130 -4.53 -6.38 -17.74
C THR A 130 -3.72 -6.63 -16.47
N PHE A 131 -3.80 -5.76 -15.46
CA PHE A 131 -3.10 -6.00 -14.18
C PHE A 131 -3.59 -7.28 -13.50
N VAL A 132 -4.91 -7.51 -13.51
CA VAL A 132 -5.50 -8.75 -13.00
C VAL A 132 -5.02 -9.95 -13.81
N ALA A 133 -5.00 -9.87 -15.14
CA ALA A 133 -4.54 -10.96 -15.98
C ALA A 133 -3.06 -11.29 -15.75
N ILE A 134 -2.21 -10.26 -15.56
CA ILE A 134 -0.80 -10.43 -15.23
C ILE A 134 -0.65 -11.10 -13.85
N ALA A 135 -1.35 -10.59 -12.83
CA ALA A 135 -1.26 -11.13 -11.46
C ALA A 135 -1.75 -12.59 -11.36
N SER A 136 -2.80 -12.96 -12.11
CA SER A 136 -3.42 -14.28 -12.08
C SER A 136 -2.91 -15.27 -13.14
N ASP A 137 -1.81 -14.96 -13.83
CA ASP A 137 -1.22 -15.80 -14.89
C ASP A 137 -2.21 -16.14 -16.02
N THR A 138 -3.19 -15.28 -16.28
CA THR A 138 -4.14 -15.41 -17.41
C THR A 138 -3.79 -14.51 -18.57
N TRP A 139 -2.68 -13.79 -18.49
CA TRP A 139 -2.23 -12.89 -19.54
C TRP A 139 -1.61 -13.69 -20.69
N CYS A 140 -1.91 -13.30 -21.93
CA CYS A 140 -1.57 -14.05 -23.14
C CYS A 140 -0.06 -14.26 -23.37
N HIS A 141 0.80 -13.54 -22.64
CA HIS A 141 2.25 -13.56 -22.82
C HIS A 141 3.03 -14.25 -21.70
N GLN A 142 2.36 -15.00 -20.80
CA GLN A 142 2.97 -15.70 -19.66
C GLN A 142 3.94 -14.81 -18.86
N PRO A 143 3.42 -13.99 -17.93
CA PRO A 143 4.24 -13.04 -17.18
C PRO A 143 5.28 -13.76 -16.31
N PHE A 144 6.53 -13.30 -16.36
CA PHE A 144 7.53 -13.76 -15.41
C PHE A 144 7.20 -13.32 -13.98
N ARG A 145 7.73 -14.05 -13.00
CA ARG A 145 7.35 -13.94 -11.59
C ARG A 145 7.37 -12.53 -11.02
N ALA A 146 8.45 -11.78 -11.24
CA ALA A 146 8.57 -10.43 -10.69
C ALA A 146 7.53 -9.45 -11.30
N LEU A 147 7.11 -9.66 -12.54
CA LEU A 147 6.02 -8.89 -13.14
C LEU A 147 4.66 -9.22 -12.49
N GLN A 148 4.40 -10.49 -12.15
CA GLN A 148 3.20 -10.92 -11.43
C GLN A 148 3.12 -10.28 -10.03
N ILE A 149 4.23 -10.30 -9.28
CA ILE A 149 4.33 -9.65 -7.96
C ILE A 149 4.06 -8.16 -8.08
N LEU A 150 4.67 -7.50 -9.07
CA LEU A 150 4.51 -6.07 -9.28
C LEU A 150 3.07 -5.68 -9.64
N ALA A 151 2.42 -6.44 -10.51
CA ALA A 151 1.00 -6.25 -10.83
C ALA A 151 0.10 -6.48 -9.60
N THR A 152 0.43 -7.48 -8.76
CA THR A 152 -0.27 -7.71 -7.50
C THR A 152 -0.11 -6.51 -6.56
N HIS A 153 1.08 -5.92 -6.46
CA HIS A 153 1.31 -4.70 -5.68
C HIS A 153 0.50 -3.50 -6.21
N VAL A 154 0.37 -3.36 -7.54
CA VAL A 154 -0.51 -2.33 -8.13
C VAL A 154 -1.93 -2.52 -7.62
N LEU A 155 -2.48 -3.74 -7.72
CA LEU A 155 -3.85 -4.04 -7.27
C LEU A 155 -4.04 -3.77 -5.76
N ILE A 156 -3.07 -4.12 -4.92
CA ILE A 156 -3.10 -3.81 -3.48
C ILE A 156 -3.21 -2.30 -3.27
N HIS A 157 -2.38 -1.52 -3.95
CA HIS A 157 -2.41 -0.06 -3.84
C HIS A 157 -3.74 0.54 -4.30
N LEU A 158 -4.33 0.03 -5.37
CA LEU A 158 -5.65 0.45 -5.84
C LEU A 158 -6.75 0.15 -4.81
N CYS A 159 -6.64 -0.91 -4.02
CA CYS A 159 -7.63 -1.26 -2.99
C CYS A 159 -7.70 -0.27 -1.81
N HIS A 160 -6.78 0.70 -1.72
CA HIS A 160 -6.85 1.77 -0.72
C HIS A 160 -7.75 2.95 -1.13
N SER A 161 -8.19 3.00 -2.39
CA SER A 161 -9.29 3.87 -2.84
C SER A 161 -10.60 3.09 -2.84
N ARG A 162 -11.69 3.68 -2.34
CA ARG A 162 -13.02 3.04 -2.37
C ARG A 162 -13.46 2.73 -3.80
N VAL A 163 -13.19 3.63 -4.74
CA VAL A 163 -13.61 3.50 -6.15
C VAL A 163 -12.78 2.41 -6.83
N SER A 164 -11.46 2.47 -6.74
CA SER A 164 -10.60 1.51 -7.44
C SER A 164 -10.66 0.13 -6.84
N ARG A 165 -10.88 0.02 -5.53
CA ARG A 165 -11.19 -1.26 -4.86
C ARG A 165 -12.41 -1.94 -5.45
N GLN A 166 -13.42 -1.16 -5.81
CA GLN A 166 -14.63 -1.66 -6.46
C GLN A 166 -14.30 -2.22 -7.86
N TRP A 167 -13.49 -1.51 -8.65
CA TRP A 167 -13.01 -2.02 -9.93
C TRP A 167 -12.18 -3.31 -9.80
N VAL A 168 -11.30 -3.40 -8.80
CA VAL A 168 -10.51 -4.61 -8.53
C VAL A 168 -11.44 -5.79 -8.22
N ARG A 169 -12.44 -5.59 -7.35
CA ARG A 169 -13.48 -6.60 -7.05
C ARG A 169 -14.17 -7.09 -8.32
N ASP A 170 -14.54 -6.17 -9.21
CA ASP A 170 -15.28 -6.49 -10.42
C ASP A 170 -14.47 -7.30 -11.43
N MET A 171 -13.14 -7.13 -11.42
CA MET A 171 -12.24 -7.81 -12.34
C MET A 171 -11.72 -9.16 -11.82
N LEU A 172 -11.65 -9.34 -10.49
CA LEU A 172 -11.22 -10.58 -9.82
C LEU A 172 -12.39 -11.55 -9.65
N THR A 173 -12.70 -12.30 -10.72
CA THR A 173 -13.64 -13.43 -10.67
C THR A 173 -13.06 -14.60 -9.88
N LEU A 174 -13.91 -15.55 -9.46
CA LEU A 174 -13.49 -16.73 -8.69
C LEU A 174 -12.33 -17.50 -9.37
N ASP A 175 -12.42 -17.77 -10.68
CA ASP A 175 -11.36 -18.46 -11.44
C ASP A 175 -10.03 -17.69 -11.38
N LYS A 176 -10.07 -16.36 -11.51
CA LYS A 176 -8.86 -15.53 -11.43
C LYS A 176 -8.26 -15.50 -10.03
N VAL A 177 -9.10 -15.53 -8.99
CA VAL A 177 -8.60 -15.61 -7.61
C VAL A 177 -7.96 -16.98 -7.37
N GLN A 178 -8.60 -18.07 -7.80
CA GLN A 178 -8.02 -19.42 -7.68
C GLN A 178 -6.66 -19.50 -8.40
N ARG A 179 -6.56 -19.00 -9.63
CA ARG A 179 -5.29 -18.95 -10.35
C ARG A 179 -4.25 -18.05 -9.70
N LEU A 180 -4.64 -16.90 -9.14
CA LEU A 180 -3.74 -16.05 -8.37
C LEU A 180 -3.14 -16.82 -7.19
N LEU A 181 -3.98 -17.56 -6.44
CA LEU A 181 -3.54 -18.37 -5.29
C LEU A 181 -2.64 -19.53 -5.70
N GLU A 182 -3.02 -20.28 -6.74
CA GLU A 182 -2.20 -21.34 -7.30
C GLU A 182 -0.84 -20.80 -7.76
N THR A 183 -0.85 -19.67 -8.47
CA THR A 183 0.37 -19.03 -8.96
C THR A 183 1.24 -18.58 -7.80
N ALA A 184 0.68 -17.90 -6.80
CA ALA A 184 1.42 -17.44 -5.63
C ALA A 184 2.12 -18.62 -4.90
N ARG A 185 1.44 -19.77 -4.79
CA ARG A 185 1.98 -21.00 -4.19
C ARG A 185 2.96 -21.78 -5.06
N ARG A 186 2.92 -21.63 -6.39
CA ARG A 186 3.89 -22.27 -7.29
C ARG A 186 5.30 -21.79 -6.93
N GLY A 187 6.17 -22.75 -6.67
CA GLY A 187 7.56 -22.48 -6.37
C GLY A 187 8.32 -21.94 -7.57
N ASP A 188 9.51 -21.42 -7.30
CA ASP A 188 10.51 -21.09 -8.32
C ASP A 188 11.08 -22.38 -8.97
N CYS A 189 12.16 -22.23 -9.74
CA CYS A 189 12.87 -23.34 -10.39
C CYS A 189 13.28 -24.46 -9.41
N ASP A 190 13.44 -24.12 -8.13
CA ASP A 190 13.84 -25.02 -7.05
C ASP A 190 12.63 -25.58 -6.28
N GLY A 191 11.41 -25.27 -6.73
CA GLY A 191 10.16 -25.73 -6.15
C GLY A 191 9.78 -25.02 -4.85
N GLN A 192 10.52 -23.97 -4.44
CA GLN A 192 10.21 -23.22 -3.22
C GLN A 192 9.25 -22.06 -3.49
N CYS A 193 8.20 -21.99 -2.69
CA CYS A 193 7.25 -20.88 -2.72
C CYS A 193 7.99 -19.54 -2.52
N VAL A 194 7.70 -18.55 -3.38
CA VAL A 194 8.29 -17.20 -3.25
C VAL A 194 7.51 -16.43 -2.18
N PRO A 195 8.07 -16.19 -0.97
CA PRO A 195 7.29 -15.66 0.16
C PRO A 195 6.67 -14.30 -0.13
N GLU A 196 7.35 -13.47 -0.93
CA GLU A 196 6.85 -12.16 -1.34
C GLU A 196 5.56 -12.28 -2.17
N HIS A 197 5.45 -13.25 -3.08
CA HIS A 197 4.25 -13.39 -3.90
C HIS A 197 3.07 -13.89 -3.07
N THR A 198 3.28 -14.90 -2.23
CA THR A 198 2.24 -15.43 -1.33
C THR A 198 1.74 -14.37 -0.36
N PHE A 199 2.64 -13.59 0.23
CA PHE A 199 2.27 -12.48 1.09
C PHE A 199 1.50 -11.40 0.32
N ALA A 200 1.97 -11.00 -0.87
CA ALA A 200 1.29 -10.00 -1.69
C ALA A 200 -0.13 -10.44 -2.12
N ALA A 201 -0.28 -11.69 -2.57
CA ALA A 201 -1.59 -12.25 -2.93
C ALA A 201 -2.52 -12.28 -1.71
N SER A 202 -2.03 -12.75 -0.56
CA SER A 202 -2.78 -12.77 0.69
C SER A 202 -3.19 -11.37 1.14
N LEU A 203 -2.30 -10.38 0.99
CA LEU A 203 -2.55 -8.99 1.36
C LEU A 203 -3.56 -8.31 0.41
N LEU A 204 -3.56 -8.68 -0.88
CA LEU A 204 -4.58 -8.26 -1.83
C LEU A 204 -5.96 -8.76 -1.40
N LEU A 205 -6.07 -10.05 -1.06
CA LEU A 205 -7.33 -10.62 -0.60
C LEU A 205 -7.76 -10.03 0.75
N ALA A 206 -6.82 -9.71 1.64
CA ALA A 206 -7.12 -9.05 2.91
C ALA A 206 -7.71 -7.66 2.68
N ASN A 207 -7.22 -6.96 1.67
CA ASN A 207 -7.76 -5.67 1.25
C ASN A 207 -9.14 -5.76 0.58
N LEU A 208 -9.62 -6.96 0.26
CA LEU A 208 -10.93 -7.21 -0.37
C LEU A 208 -11.85 -8.04 0.55
N CYS A 209 -11.44 -8.37 1.77
CA CYS A 209 -11.96 -9.48 2.56
C CYS A 209 -13.49 -9.46 2.77
N GLU A 210 -14.09 -8.30 2.96
CA GLU A 210 -15.52 -8.13 3.18
C GLU A 210 -16.36 -8.03 1.90
N LEU A 211 -15.72 -7.91 0.74
CA LEU A 211 -16.41 -7.80 -0.54
C LEU A 211 -16.81 -9.19 -1.03
N ARG A 212 -17.98 -9.26 -1.68
CA ARG A 212 -18.42 -10.48 -2.36
C ARG A 212 -17.66 -10.66 -3.67
N ILE A 213 -17.34 -11.90 -3.99
CA ILE A 213 -16.70 -12.26 -5.26
C ILE A 213 -17.74 -12.19 -6.37
N ALA A 214 -17.37 -11.59 -7.50
CA ALA A 214 -18.23 -11.60 -8.69
C ALA A 214 -18.29 -13.02 -9.27
N VAL A 215 -19.47 -13.64 -9.23
CA VAL A 215 -19.71 -14.94 -9.87
C VAL A 215 -20.47 -14.70 -11.18
N VAL A 216 -19.86 -15.09 -12.30
CA VAL A 216 -20.47 -14.95 -13.61
C VAL A 216 -21.52 -16.05 -13.78
N GLY A 217 -22.80 -15.67 -13.89
CA GLY A 217 -23.87 -16.56 -14.36
C GLY A 217 -24.64 -17.38 -13.32
N THR A 218 -24.51 -17.08 -12.01
CA THR A 218 -25.32 -17.72 -10.96
C THR A 218 -25.88 -16.70 -9.99
N ASP A 219 -27.01 -17.04 -9.32
CA ASP A 219 -27.68 -16.18 -8.34
C ASP A 219 -26.71 -15.68 -7.27
N ALA A 220 -26.73 -14.36 -7.05
CA ALA A 220 -25.79 -13.61 -6.20
C ALA A 220 -25.87 -13.96 -4.70
N GLU A 221 -26.76 -14.88 -4.31
CA GLU A 221 -26.96 -15.31 -2.92
C GLU A 221 -25.92 -16.34 -2.46
N ASN A 222 -25.24 -17.04 -3.38
CA ASN A 222 -24.20 -18.02 -3.05
C ASN A 222 -22.76 -17.53 -3.29
N SER A 223 -22.54 -16.23 -3.56
CA SER A 223 -21.18 -15.72 -3.70
C SER A 223 -20.52 -15.51 -2.34
N GLY A 224 -19.52 -16.35 -2.03
CA GLY A 224 -18.65 -16.16 -0.88
C GLY A 224 -17.89 -14.82 -0.95
N THR A 225 -17.33 -14.41 0.18
CA THR A 225 -16.46 -13.22 0.23
C THR A 225 -15.02 -13.60 -0.10
N PHE A 226 -14.19 -12.62 -0.46
CA PHE A 226 -12.75 -12.86 -0.62
C PHE A 226 -12.11 -13.37 0.68
N GLY A 227 -12.59 -12.89 1.83
CA GLY A 227 -12.09 -13.33 3.13
C GLY A 227 -12.41 -14.78 3.47
N TYR A 228 -13.56 -15.30 3.01
CA TYR A 228 -13.90 -16.72 3.18
C TYR A 228 -13.03 -17.62 2.29
N LEU A 229 -12.78 -17.20 1.05
CA LEU A 229 -11.93 -17.96 0.13
C LEU A 229 -10.46 -17.99 0.55
N ALA A 230 -9.98 -16.92 1.17
CA ALA A 230 -8.59 -16.78 1.60
C ALA A 230 -8.31 -17.37 3.00
N ASP A 231 -9.33 -17.85 3.71
CA ASP A 231 -9.20 -18.25 5.11
C ASP A 231 -8.20 -19.39 5.32
N ASP A 232 -8.34 -20.46 4.55
CA ASP A 232 -7.41 -21.60 4.58
C ASP A 232 -5.98 -21.15 4.25
N LEU A 233 -5.81 -20.29 3.25
CA LEU A 233 -4.52 -19.74 2.86
C LEU A 233 -3.87 -18.94 3.99
N TRP A 234 -4.64 -18.05 4.64
CA TRP A 234 -4.09 -17.20 5.69
C TRP A 234 -3.61 -17.98 6.91
N HIS A 235 -4.26 -19.11 7.21
CA HIS A 235 -3.87 -20.00 8.28
C HIS A 235 -2.71 -20.92 7.88
N GLU A 236 -2.71 -21.47 6.67
CA GLU A 236 -1.63 -22.35 6.18
C GLU A 236 -0.29 -21.60 6.03
N ASP A 237 -0.32 -20.34 5.58
CA ASP A 237 0.88 -19.55 5.28
C ASP A 237 1.28 -18.57 6.41
N ASP A 238 0.73 -18.73 7.62
CA ASP A 238 1.00 -17.86 8.78
C ASP A 238 0.82 -16.35 8.45
N PHE A 239 -0.17 -16.02 7.61
CA PHE A 239 -0.32 -14.66 7.06
C PHE A 239 -0.44 -13.59 8.15
N PHE A 240 -1.17 -13.85 9.24
CA PHE A 240 -1.34 -12.89 10.32
C PHE A 240 -0.05 -12.62 11.09
N VAL A 241 0.83 -13.62 11.22
CA VAL A 241 2.17 -13.46 11.78
C VAL A 241 3.04 -12.64 10.82
N ALA A 242 3.00 -12.97 9.53
CA ALA A 242 3.70 -12.20 8.49
C ALA A 242 3.22 -10.74 8.41
N MET A 243 1.92 -10.49 8.63
CA MET A 243 1.33 -9.16 8.68
C MET A 243 1.86 -8.36 9.87
N ALA A 244 1.89 -8.95 11.07
CA ALA A 244 2.47 -8.30 12.25
C ALA A 244 3.96 -7.96 12.04
N ALA A 245 4.73 -8.89 11.47
CA ALA A 245 6.13 -8.69 11.13
C ALA A 245 6.32 -7.59 10.06
N CYS A 246 5.45 -7.54 9.06
CA CYS A 246 5.43 -6.51 8.02
C CYS A 246 5.16 -5.11 8.60
N ILE A 247 4.19 -4.99 9.53
CA ILE A 247 3.90 -3.73 10.22
C ILE A 247 5.12 -3.29 11.04
N ALA A 248 5.75 -4.23 11.75
CA ALA A 248 6.94 -3.94 12.56
C ALA A 248 8.13 -3.50 11.69
N ALA A 249 8.37 -4.16 10.56
CA ALA A 249 9.40 -3.77 9.58
C ALA A 249 9.11 -2.38 9.00
N SER A 250 7.85 -2.09 8.67
CA SER A 250 7.42 -0.77 8.19
C SER A 250 7.68 0.33 9.23
N ALA A 251 7.43 0.06 10.52
CA ALA A 251 7.76 0.96 11.63
C ALA A 251 9.27 1.23 11.77
N ARG A 252 10.12 0.29 11.33
CA ARG A 252 11.59 0.44 11.29
C ARG A 252 12.12 0.96 9.94
N LYS A 253 11.24 1.23 8.97
CA LYS A 253 11.60 1.60 7.59
C LYS A 253 12.43 0.52 6.87
N GLU A 254 12.24 -0.73 7.26
CA GLU A 254 12.89 -1.91 6.68
C GLU A 254 12.03 -2.53 5.57
N PRO A 255 12.63 -3.24 4.61
CA PRO A 255 11.87 -3.99 3.62
C PRO A 255 11.19 -5.23 4.25
N TRP A 256 10.07 -5.64 3.66
CA TRP A 256 9.41 -6.90 4.01
C TRP A 256 8.77 -7.59 2.78
N PRO A 257 9.03 -8.89 2.55
CA PRO A 257 9.92 -9.77 3.33
C PRO A 257 11.39 -9.27 3.36
N PRO A 258 12.22 -9.71 4.32
CA PRO A 258 13.59 -9.16 4.49
C PRO A 258 14.50 -9.36 3.28
N SER A 259 14.22 -10.38 2.45
CA SER A 259 14.92 -10.66 1.20
C SER A 259 14.46 -9.77 0.02
N SER A 260 13.33 -9.07 0.18
CA SER A 260 12.78 -8.19 -0.86
C SER A 260 13.34 -6.77 -0.75
N SER A 261 13.13 -5.96 -1.78
CA SER A 261 13.33 -4.50 -1.74
C SER A 261 12.05 -3.73 -1.39
N THR A 262 10.95 -4.45 -1.14
CA THR A 262 9.62 -3.89 -0.97
C THR A 262 9.46 -3.24 0.40
N ARG A 263 9.14 -1.95 0.42
CA ARG A 263 8.82 -1.20 1.64
C ARG A 263 7.35 -0.82 1.64
N TRP A 264 6.63 -1.31 2.64
CA TRP A 264 5.20 -1.08 2.78
C TRP A 264 4.91 0.22 3.52
N MET A 265 3.89 0.96 3.06
CA MET A 265 3.45 2.20 3.70
C MET A 265 2.69 1.88 5.00
N PRO A 266 3.09 2.45 6.16
CA PRO A 266 2.50 2.12 7.46
C PRO A 266 0.98 2.24 7.50
N TRP A 267 0.44 3.35 6.99
CA TRP A 267 -1.00 3.62 7.00
C TRP A 267 -1.81 2.62 6.16
N LYS A 268 -1.23 2.05 5.09
CA LYS A 268 -1.89 1.04 4.25
C LYS A 268 -2.01 -0.29 4.98
N LEU A 269 -0.96 -0.68 5.70
CA LEU A 269 -0.98 -1.88 6.53
C LEU A 269 -1.96 -1.73 7.70
N ALA A 270 -1.96 -0.58 8.38
CA ALA A 270 -2.92 -0.28 9.45
C ALA A 270 -4.37 -0.35 8.93
N GLN A 271 -4.65 0.21 7.75
CA GLN A 271 -5.97 0.09 7.12
C GLN A 271 -6.36 -1.36 6.80
N THR A 272 -5.40 -2.18 6.37
CA THR A 272 -5.67 -3.59 6.06
C THR A 272 -5.98 -4.37 7.34
N ALA A 273 -5.21 -4.15 8.41
CA ALA A 273 -5.47 -4.76 9.73
C ALA A 273 -6.84 -4.34 10.28
N GLU A 274 -7.20 -3.07 10.15
CA GLU A 274 -8.52 -2.57 10.55
C GLU A 274 -9.66 -3.27 9.80
N ARG A 275 -9.56 -3.40 8.46
CA ARG A 275 -10.57 -4.11 7.64
C ARG A 275 -10.72 -5.57 8.05
N LEU A 276 -9.61 -6.29 8.18
CA LEU A 276 -9.60 -7.69 8.62
C LEU A 276 -10.23 -7.86 10.01
N ALA A 277 -9.88 -6.99 10.97
CA ALA A 277 -10.46 -7.02 12.31
C ALA A 277 -11.97 -6.80 12.29
N ARG A 278 -12.46 -5.81 11.52
CA ARG A 278 -13.91 -5.57 11.36
C ARG A 278 -14.64 -6.70 10.65
N PHE A 279 -13.96 -7.42 9.76
CA PHE A 279 -14.54 -8.54 9.04
C PHE A 279 -14.62 -9.83 9.89
N GLY A 280 -13.89 -9.91 11.00
CA GLY A 280 -13.98 -11.02 11.96
C GLY A 280 -12.63 -11.57 12.42
N TYR A 281 -11.52 -11.12 11.84
CA TYR A 281 -10.17 -11.66 12.10
C TYR A 281 -9.43 -10.95 13.25
N ALA A 282 -10.16 -10.43 14.24
CA ALA A 282 -9.57 -9.68 15.33
C ALA A 282 -8.68 -10.56 16.23
N ALA A 283 -9.07 -11.82 16.45
CA ALA A 283 -8.32 -12.74 17.32
C ALA A 283 -6.97 -13.14 16.71
N GLU A 284 -6.93 -13.30 15.39
CA GLU A 284 -5.77 -13.66 14.59
C GLU A 284 -4.79 -12.48 14.52
N LEU A 285 -5.33 -11.25 14.50
CA LEU A 285 -4.55 -10.01 14.45
C LEU A 285 -3.97 -9.56 15.80
N ARG A 286 -4.16 -10.29 16.90
CA ARG A 286 -3.63 -9.91 18.23
C ARG A 286 -2.13 -9.57 18.19
N GLY A 287 -1.33 -10.34 17.45
CA GLY A 287 0.11 -10.09 17.30
C GLY A 287 0.46 -8.76 16.62
N SER A 288 -0.49 -8.13 15.92
CA SER A 288 -0.29 -6.83 15.26
C SER A 288 -0.46 -5.62 16.20
N VAL A 289 -1.01 -5.80 17.41
CA VAL A 289 -1.32 -4.67 18.31
C VAL A 289 -0.07 -3.89 18.73
N VAL A 290 1.01 -4.56 19.12
CA VAL A 290 2.27 -3.89 19.52
C VAL A 290 2.91 -3.14 18.33
N PRO A 291 3.05 -3.75 17.14
CA PRO A 291 3.50 -3.02 15.94
C PRO A 291 2.63 -1.80 15.59
N LEU A 292 1.30 -1.91 15.65
CA LEU A 292 0.38 -0.79 15.39
C LEU A 292 0.52 0.32 16.45
N ALA A 293 0.65 -0.04 17.72
CA ALA A 293 0.89 0.92 18.81
C ALA A 293 2.23 1.64 18.63
N THR A 294 3.24 0.95 18.11
CA THR A 294 4.54 1.53 17.77
C THR A 294 4.41 2.57 16.65
N LEU A 295 3.68 2.25 15.58
CA LEU A 295 3.39 3.20 14.51
C LEU A 295 2.65 4.43 15.01
N LEU A 296 1.66 4.23 15.89
CA LEU A 296 0.93 5.31 16.53
C LEU A 296 1.87 6.24 17.32
N ALA A 297 2.68 5.70 18.23
CA ALA A 297 3.64 6.49 19.01
C ALA A 297 4.67 7.23 18.14
N GLN A 298 5.14 6.60 17.05
CA GLN A 298 6.02 7.24 16.07
C GLN A 298 5.31 8.38 15.31
N SER A 299 4.01 8.24 15.02
CA SER A 299 3.24 9.29 14.34
C SER A 299 3.06 10.53 15.22
N CYS A 300 2.71 10.36 16.50
CA CYS A 300 2.61 11.45 17.49
C CYS A 300 3.95 12.16 17.72
N SER A 301 5.07 11.43 17.66
CA SER A 301 6.41 12.00 17.87
C SER A 301 7.06 12.60 16.61
N GLY A 302 6.34 12.67 15.49
CA GLY A 302 6.86 13.20 14.22
C GLY A 302 7.94 12.35 13.56
N LYS A 303 8.09 11.07 13.96
CA LYS A 303 9.10 10.15 13.41
C LYS A 303 8.64 9.46 12.12
N VAL A 304 7.33 9.47 11.86
CA VAL A 304 6.72 9.01 10.58
C VAL A 304 6.82 10.13 9.56
N ALA A 305 7.59 9.90 8.49
CA ALA A 305 7.86 10.92 7.47
C ALA A 305 6.68 11.11 6.49
N VAL A 306 5.87 10.08 6.26
CA VAL A 306 4.83 10.09 5.22
C VAL A 306 3.45 9.92 5.86
N GLN A 307 2.61 10.95 5.74
CA GLN A 307 1.22 10.98 6.23
C GLN A 307 1.10 10.53 7.71
N PRO A 308 1.77 11.22 8.66
CA PRO A 308 1.77 10.84 10.07
C PRO A 308 0.36 10.82 10.67
N GLU A 309 -0.44 11.87 10.42
CA GLU A 309 -1.83 11.97 10.91
C GLU A 309 -2.70 10.78 10.45
N ARG A 310 -2.62 10.45 9.15
CA ARG A 310 -3.35 9.32 8.57
C ARG A 310 -2.90 7.99 9.18
N THR A 311 -1.58 7.83 9.38
CA THR A 311 -0.99 6.64 10.01
C THR A 311 -1.49 6.48 11.44
N GLY A 312 -1.46 7.55 12.24
CA GLY A 312 -1.92 7.55 13.63
C GLY A 312 -3.39 7.17 13.74
N ARG A 313 -4.25 7.88 12.99
CA ARG A 313 -5.70 7.60 12.97
C ARG A 313 -6.03 6.15 12.60
N LEU A 314 -5.45 5.63 11.52
CA LEU A 314 -5.73 4.25 11.08
C LEU A 314 -5.16 3.21 12.04
N SER A 315 -4.03 3.49 12.70
CA SER A 315 -3.46 2.60 13.71
C SER A 315 -4.35 2.53 14.94
N ILE A 316 -4.87 3.66 15.43
CA ILE A 316 -5.85 3.71 16.52
C ILE A 316 -7.08 2.88 16.18
N GLU A 317 -7.65 3.09 14.98
CA GLU A 317 -8.88 2.41 14.58
C GLU A 317 -8.68 0.89 14.45
N ALA A 318 -7.51 0.48 13.94
CA ALA A 318 -7.12 -0.93 13.88
C ALA A 318 -6.99 -1.54 15.28
N ILE A 319 -6.24 -0.90 16.19
CA ILE A 319 -6.06 -1.38 17.57
C ILE A 319 -7.42 -1.50 18.26
N ARG A 320 -8.28 -0.48 18.13
CA ARG A 320 -9.63 -0.49 18.71
C ARG A 320 -10.46 -1.66 18.21
N SER A 321 -10.45 -1.89 16.89
CA SER A 321 -11.22 -2.98 16.28
C SER A 321 -10.71 -4.34 16.74
N ILE A 322 -9.40 -4.50 16.90
CA ILE A 322 -8.79 -5.74 17.40
C ILE A 322 -9.13 -5.97 18.87
N THR A 323 -8.92 -4.97 19.73
CA THR A 323 -9.12 -5.14 21.18
C THR A 323 -10.58 -5.30 21.59
N SER A 324 -11.51 -4.69 20.85
CA SER A 324 -12.94 -4.84 21.12
C SER A 324 -13.47 -6.25 20.86
N ALA A 325 -12.78 -7.06 20.04
CA ALA A 325 -13.28 -8.36 19.59
C ALA A 325 -12.39 -9.57 19.99
N ALA A 326 -11.10 -9.38 20.29
CA ALA A 326 -10.15 -10.49 20.45
C ALA A 326 -10.10 -11.15 21.85
N GLY A 327 -10.91 -10.71 22.83
CA GLY A 327 -11.09 -11.35 24.14
C GLY A 327 -9.91 -11.29 25.15
N ASN A 328 -8.67 -11.06 24.70
CA ASN A 328 -7.45 -11.09 25.53
C ASN A 328 -6.83 -9.71 25.77
N VAL A 329 -7.64 -8.76 26.21
CA VAL A 329 -7.25 -7.34 26.37
C VAL A 329 -6.12 -7.16 27.38
N ASP A 330 -6.13 -7.87 28.51
CA ASP A 330 -5.12 -7.67 29.56
C ASP A 330 -3.71 -8.07 29.12
N GLN A 331 -3.58 -9.16 28.34
CA GLN A 331 -2.30 -9.55 27.75
C GLN A 331 -1.81 -8.49 26.76
N MET A 332 -2.67 -8.05 25.85
CA MET A 332 -2.33 -7.00 24.88
C MET A 332 -1.92 -5.71 25.58
N ARG A 333 -2.59 -5.35 26.68
CA ARG A 333 -2.23 -4.21 27.53
C ARG A 333 -0.83 -4.38 28.14
N GLY A 334 -0.53 -5.56 28.70
CA GLY A 334 0.79 -5.89 29.23
C GLY A 334 1.89 -5.76 28.18
N ASP A 335 1.68 -6.32 26.99
CA ASP A 335 2.65 -6.31 25.89
C ASP A 335 2.92 -4.88 25.39
N VAL A 336 1.87 -4.07 25.23
CA VAL A 336 2.00 -2.66 24.81
C VAL A 336 2.76 -1.85 25.86
N ARG A 337 2.46 -2.02 27.15
CA ARG A 337 3.21 -1.34 28.23
C ARG A 337 4.66 -1.79 28.29
N ALA A 338 4.94 -3.08 28.09
CA ALA A 338 6.31 -3.58 28.07
C ALA A 338 7.12 -3.00 26.90
N ALA A 339 6.52 -2.87 25.72
CA ALA A 339 7.19 -2.36 24.53
C ALA A 339 7.33 -0.83 24.48
N LEU A 340 6.31 -0.09 24.95
CA LEU A 340 6.21 1.36 24.73
C LEU A 340 6.18 2.19 26.01
N GLY A 341 6.09 1.56 27.19
CA GLY A 341 5.94 2.26 28.47
C GLY A 341 4.75 3.23 28.44
N THR A 342 4.96 4.44 28.94
CA THR A 342 3.93 5.50 28.97
C THR A 342 3.77 6.25 27.65
N SER A 343 4.60 5.98 26.63
CA SER A 343 4.56 6.72 25.37
C SER A 343 3.27 6.49 24.57
N PHE A 344 2.73 5.27 24.62
CA PHE A 344 1.45 4.93 24.02
C PHE A 344 0.29 5.67 24.72
N GLU A 345 0.26 5.62 26.06
CA GLU A 345 -0.77 6.29 26.86
C GLU A 345 -0.77 7.80 26.61
N LYS A 346 0.41 8.43 26.56
CA LYS A 346 0.54 9.85 26.24
C LYS A 346 -0.02 10.18 24.85
N CYS A 347 0.33 9.40 23.83
CA CYS A 347 -0.16 9.62 22.47
C CYS A 347 -1.68 9.46 22.36
N LEU A 348 -2.29 8.53 23.12
CA LEU A 348 -3.75 8.45 23.19
C LEU A 348 -4.38 9.69 23.84
N GLN A 349 -3.78 10.22 24.91
CA GLN A 349 -4.26 11.46 25.55
C GLN A 349 -4.15 12.66 24.60
N ASP A 350 -3.03 12.79 23.89
CA ASP A 350 -2.81 13.87 22.93
C ASP A 350 -3.82 13.83 21.76
N LEU A 351 -4.29 12.64 21.37
CA LEU A 351 -5.25 12.44 20.27
C LEU A 351 -6.72 12.39 20.71
N ARG A 352 -6.98 12.49 22.02
CA ARG A 352 -8.30 12.28 22.62
C ARG A 352 -9.38 13.21 22.06
N GLU A 353 -9.05 14.49 21.89
CA GLU A 353 -10.00 15.49 21.39
C GLU A 353 -10.30 15.33 19.89
N GLU A 354 -9.38 14.72 19.15
CA GLU A 354 -9.45 14.60 17.69
C GLU A 354 -9.98 13.24 17.21
N GLN A 355 -9.83 12.19 18.01
CA GLN A 355 -10.13 10.80 17.64
C GLN A 355 -10.97 10.09 18.71
N PRO A 356 -12.28 9.87 18.51
CA PRO A 356 -13.13 9.16 19.47
C PRO A 356 -12.62 7.74 19.81
N ALA A 357 -11.96 7.09 18.87
CA ALA A 357 -11.35 5.78 19.09
C ALA A 357 -10.19 5.81 20.11
N ALA A 358 -9.57 6.98 20.35
CA ALA A 358 -8.57 7.15 21.39
C ALA A 358 -9.22 7.07 22.79
N ASP A 359 -10.40 7.64 22.99
CA ASP A 359 -11.16 7.52 24.24
C ASP A 359 -11.48 6.06 24.58
N ASP A 360 -11.97 5.31 23.58
CA ASP A 360 -12.23 3.87 23.73
C ASP A 360 -10.95 3.14 24.17
N LEU A 361 -9.82 3.42 23.51
CA LEU A 361 -8.54 2.81 23.85
C LEU A 361 -7.99 3.23 25.21
N ILE A 362 -8.22 4.46 25.67
CA ILE A 362 -7.86 4.89 27.03
C ILE A 362 -8.64 4.06 28.05
N SER A 363 -9.94 3.85 27.83
CA SER A 363 -10.75 3.01 28.71
C SER A 363 -10.27 1.55 28.73
N ILE A 364 -9.70 1.06 27.63
CA ILE A 364 -9.23 -0.32 27.48
C ILE A 364 -7.81 -0.49 28.05
N PHE A 365 -6.89 0.43 27.80
CA PHE A 365 -5.46 0.29 28.13
C PHE A 365 -5.04 1.03 29.40
N CYS A 366 -5.77 2.08 29.78
CA CYS A 366 -5.44 2.92 30.93
C CYS A 366 -6.38 2.71 32.12
N ALA A 367 -7.55 2.07 31.94
CA ALA A 367 -8.38 1.68 33.08
C ALA A 367 -7.65 0.62 33.92
N GLY A 368 -7.46 0.91 35.20
CA GLY A 368 -6.67 0.08 36.12
C GLY A 368 -5.30 0.66 36.49
N GLN A 369 -5.02 1.94 36.23
CA GLN A 369 -4.07 2.65 37.10
C GLN A 369 -4.71 2.68 38.50
N ASP A 370 -4.13 1.94 39.46
CA ASP A 370 -4.42 2.17 40.87
C ASP A 370 -4.35 3.68 41.12
N PRO A 371 -5.29 4.26 41.90
CA PRO A 371 -5.17 5.65 42.29
C PRO A 371 -3.78 5.83 42.88
N GLN A 372 -3.02 6.81 42.37
CA GLN A 372 -1.75 7.19 42.97
C GLN A 372 -1.93 7.24 44.49
N PRO A 373 -1.03 6.63 45.29
CA PRO A 373 -1.17 6.70 46.73
C PRO A 373 -1.27 8.17 47.08
N TYR A 374 -2.42 8.57 47.65
CA TYR A 374 -2.63 9.88 48.19
C TYR A 374 -1.38 10.22 49.00
N LEU A 375 -0.64 11.23 48.56
CA LEU A 375 0.36 11.89 49.38
C LEU A 375 -0.36 12.23 50.68
N HIS A 376 -0.02 11.51 51.74
CA HIS A 376 -0.31 11.92 53.10
C HIS A 376 0.26 13.33 53.24
N VAL A 377 -0.63 14.32 53.19
CA VAL A 377 -0.32 15.64 53.70
C VAL A 377 -0.20 15.44 55.20
N ASP A 378 1.04 15.35 55.66
CA ASP A 378 1.36 15.43 57.08
C ASP A 378 0.82 16.76 57.61
N LEU A 379 -0.28 16.68 58.34
CA LEU A 379 -0.71 17.73 59.27
C LEU A 379 0.02 17.47 60.59
N THR A 380 1.17 18.13 60.75
CA THR A 380 1.76 18.43 62.07
C THR A 380 1.90 19.93 62.22
#